data_AF-A0ABC8XPP6-F1
#
_entry.id   AF-A0ABC8XPP6-F1
#
_cell.length_a   1.000
_cell.length_b   1.000
_cell.length_c   1.000
_cell.angle_alpha   90.00
_cell.angle_beta   90.00
_cell.angle_gamma   90.00
#
_symmetry.space_group_name_H-M   'P 1'
#
loop_
_entity.id
_entity.type
_entity.pdbx_description
1 polymer ?
#
loop_
_entity_poly.entity_id
_entity_poly.type
_entity_poly.pdbx_seq_one_letter_code
_entity_poly.pdbx_strand_id
1 'polypeptide(L)'
;MTLPFCERSSGVLAAVAFCSSVFLLLLLDAFAVPAAASRHRLDAAPGAASCDVFSGSWVLGDASAAYTGYNCPLIDAEFNCQLYGRPDSDYLHYRWKPAGCELPTFDGADFLTRMKGKTVMFVGDSLGRNQWESLVCLLHAAAPQSPAQLISSDPLYNYKFLDYELTVSFYRATYLVDIDVVQGKRVLMLDDITENAEAWRGADVLSFNSGHWWTHTGAMQGWDYMGEAGRYYEDMDRTVAFQRGLTTWANWVDLNVDPAKTRVFFQSMSPTQYSSKEWPNPVSKNCYGETTPVVGLNSTTTTGQASASGQNQVIQSVLRGMKSPVRLLDITALSAMRKDAHPSVYSGDFSPAQRANPGGSVDCSHWCLPGLPDTWNQLFYTLLFYK
;
A
#
# COMPACT_ATOMS: atom_id res chain seq x y z
N MET A 1 -15.14 -72.98 -27.04
CA MET A 1 -13.77 -73.20 -27.56
C MET A 1 -12.85 -72.28 -26.79
N THR A 2 -12.34 -72.75 -25.65
CA THR A 2 -10.99 -73.33 -25.49
C THR A 2 -9.87 -72.28 -25.58
N LEU A 3 -9.35 -71.88 -24.42
CA LEU A 3 -7.94 -71.52 -24.20
C LEU A 3 -7.05 -72.68 -24.71
N PRO A 4 -5.75 -72.49 -25.03
CA PRO A 4 -4.73 -72.53 -23.96
C PRO A 4 -3.37 -71.81 -24.20
N PHE A 5 -2.75 -71.42 -23.06
CA PHE A 5 -1.36 -71.68 -22.61
C PHE A 5 -0.15 -71.11 -23.40
N CYS A 6 0.85 -70.45 -22.80
CA CYS A 6 1.71 -70.73 -21.61
C CYS A 6 2.80 -71.79 -21.87
N GLU A 7 4.07 -71.38 -21.80
CA GLU A 7 5.18 -72.08 -21.11
C GLU A 7 6.17 -71.01 -20.59
N ARG A 8 6.48 -70.92 -19.30
CA ARG A 8 7.33 -71.80 -18.43
C ARG A 8 8.81 -71.73 -18.87
N SER A 9 9.81 -71.67 -17.99
CA SER A 9 9.95 -72.09 -16.59
C SER A 9 11.27 -71.49 -16.05
N SER A 10 11.30 -70.98 -14.81
CA SER A 10 11.80 -71.65 -13.57
C SER A 10 13.34 -71.67 -13.48
N GLY A 11 13.94 -70.97 -12.52
CA GLY A 11 14.17 -71.44 -11.14
C GLY A 11 15.68 -71.37 -10.87
N VAL A 12 16.27 -71.29 -9.68
CA VAL A 12 15.86 -71.64 -8.31
C VAL A 12 17.09 -71.36 -7.40
N LEU A 13 16.85 -70.97 -6.13
CA LEU A 13 17.70 -71.07 -4.89
C LEU A 13 19.11 -70.42 -4.87
N ALA A 14 19.44 -69.43 -4.01
CA ALA A 14 19.47 -69.33 -2.53
C ALA A 14 20.75 -69.85 -1.84
N ALA A 15 21.13 -69.11 -0.79
CA ALA A 15 22.10 -69.37 0.31
C ALA A 15 23.57 -68.98 0.08
N VAL A 16 24.39 -68.51 1.03
CA VAL A 16 24.31 -68.09 2.45
C VAL A 16 25.71 -67.47 2.82
N ALA A 17 25.77 -66.63 3.87
CA ALA A 17 26.91 -66.34 4.79
C ALA A 17 27.86 -65.13 4.55
N PHE A 18 27.63 -64.11 5.40
CA PHE A 18 28.56 -63.48 6.37
C PHE A 18 30.06 -63.39 6.05
N CYS A 19 30.57 -62.15 6.04
CA CYS A 19 31.79 -61.81 6.77
C CYS A 19 31.74 -60.35 7.27
N SER A 20 31.82 -60.19 8.59
CA SER A 20 32.13 -58.97 9.37
C SER A 20 33.48 -58.40 8.91
N SER A 21 33.91 -57.15 9.09
CA SER A 21 33.67 -56.14 10.13
C SER A 21 34.48 -54.87 9.77
N VAL A 22 34.18 -53.76 10.46
CA VAL A 22 35.00 -52.53 10.63
C VAL A 22 34.92 -51.47 9.51
N PHE A 23 34.04 -50.47 9.68
CA PHE A 23 34.50 -49.11 9.98
C PHE A 23 33.38 -48.32 10.67
N LEU A 24 33.72 -47.82 11.84
CA LEU A 24 32.90 -47.16 12.84
C LEU A 24 33.19 -45.65 12.75
N LEU A 25 32.15 -44.82 12.94
CA LEU A 25 32.18 -43.40 13.30
C LEU A 25 32.73 -42.39 12.29
N LEU A 26 31.82 -41.59 11.72
CA LEU A 26 31.79 -40.13 11.86
C LEU A 26 30.34 -39.65 11.67
N LEU A 27 29.54 -39.78 12.74
CA LEU A 27 28.38 -38.93 12.97
C LEU A 27 28.89 -37.73 13.77
N LEU A 28 28.98 -36.57 13.13
CA LEU A 28 29.07 -35.28 13.80
C LEU A 28 28.19 -34.29 13.02
N ASP A 29 27.03 -34.06 13.62
CA ASP A 29 26.25 -32.82 13.67
C ASP A 29 26.32 -31.86 12.48
N ALA A 30 25.27 -31.92 11.67
CA ALA A 30 24.74 -30.74 10.99
C ALA A 30 23.23 -30.61 11.26
N PHE A 31 22.84 -30.64 12.54
CA PHE A 31 21.66 -29.89 12.95
C PHE A 31 22.04 -28.42 12.87
N ALA A 32 21.85 -27.82 11.69
CA ALA A 32 21.83 -26.38 11.56
C ALA A 32 20.62 -25.88 12.37
N VAL A 33 20.88 -25.52 13.63
CA VAL A 33 20.00 -24.66 14.41
C VAL A 33 19.71 -23.45 13.52
N PRO A 34 18.45 -23.11 13.23
CA PRO A 34 18.17 -21.88 12.51
C PRO A 34 18.77 -20.75 13.36
N ALA A 35 19.69 -20.00 12.76
CA ALA A 35 20.26 -18.82 13.39
C ALA A 35 19.09 -17.99 13.93
N ALA A 36 19.06 -17.82 15.25
CA ALA A 36 18.07 -16.98 15.90
C ALA A 36 18.08 -15.64 15.18
N ALA A 37 16.99 -15.32 14.47
CA ALA A 37 16.78 -14.00 13.90
C ALA A 37 16.99 -13.01 15.06
N SER A 38 18.05 -12.22 14.97
CA SER A 38 18.31 -11.15 15.91
C SER A 38 17.08 -10.25 15.87
N ARG A 39 16.21 -10.38 16.88
CA ARG A 39 15.18 -9.39 17.15
C ARG A 39 15.93 -8.13 17.55
N HIS A 40 16.28 -7.30 16.57
CA HIS A 40 16.46 -5.89 16.83
C HIS A 40 15.08 -5.37 17.25
N ARG A 41 14.77 -5.51 18.54
CA ARG A 41 13.94 -4.52 19.19
C ARG A 41 14.62 -3.18 18.87
N LEU A 42 13.83 -2.21 18.46
CA LEU A 42 14.24 -0.81 18.59
C LEU A 42 14.40 -0.57 20.09
N ASP A 43 15.54 -1.00 20.65
CA ASP A 43 15.94 -0.68 22.00
C ASP A 43 16.29 0.79 21.96
N ALA A 44 15.26 1.62 22.12
CA ALA A 44 15.44 3.02 22.41
C ALA A 44 16.29 3.08 23.68
N ALA A 45 17.50 3.63 23.55
CA ALA A 45 18.29 4.00 24.71
C ALA A 45 17.39 4.84 25.64
N PRO A 46 17.39 4.62 26.96
CA PRO A 46 16.58 5.39 27.87
C PRO A 46 16.99 6.87 27.76
N GLY A 47 16.13 7.68 27.14
CA GLY A 47 16.39 9.10 26.83
C GLY A 47 16.54 9.46 25.34
N ALA A 48 16.46 8.50 24.41
CA ALA A 48 16.38 8.81 22.97
C ALA A 48 14.94 9.24 22.61
N ALA A 49 14.78 10.43 22.03
CA ALA A 49 13.52 10.88 21.46
C ALA A 49 12.98 9.80 20.49
N SER A 50 11.67 9.53 20.51
CA SER A 50 11.06 8.57 19.58
C SER A 50 11.45 8.95 18.15
N CYS A 51 12.07 8.03 17.41
CA CYS A 51 12.49 8.32 16.04
C CYS A 51 11.29 8.77 15.20
N ASP A 52 11.37 9.92 14.55
CA ASP A 52 10.44 10.28 13.50
C ASP A 52 10.85 9.54 12.21
N VAL A 53 10.00 8.62 11.75
CA VAL A 53 10.25 7.81 10.55
C VAL A 53 9.86 8.50 9.25
N PHE A 54 9.23 9.68 9.34
CA PHE A 54 8.74 10.45 8.19
C PHE A 54 9.66 11.63 7.83
N SER A 55 10.63 11.94 8.69
CA SER A 55 11.66 12.95 8.46
C SER A 55 13.00 12.31 8.07
N GLY A 56 13.50 12.66 6.88
CA GLY A 56 14.66 12.00 6.28
C GLY A 56 14.95 12.45 4.85
N SER A 57 15.61 11.57 4.09
CA SER A 57 15.93 11.78 2.68
C SER A 57 15.83 10.48 1.87
N TRP A 58 15.63 10.63 0.56
CA TRP A 58 15.77 9.54 -0.38
C TRP A 58 17.24 9.29 -0.67
N VAL A 59 17.63 8.03 -0.64
CA VAL A 59 18.98 7.58 -1.01
C VAL A 59 18.85 6.51 -2.07
N LEU A 60 19.77 6.53 -3.04
CA LEU A 60 19.90 5.44 -3.98
C LEU A 60 20.43 4.22 -3.22
N GLY A 61 19.76 3.08 -3.37
CA GLY A 61 20.11 1.82 -2.75
C GLY A 61 20.40 0.75 -3.80
N ASP A 62 21.20 -0.24 -3.41
CA ASP A 62 21.58 -1.36 -4.29
C ASP A 62 20.51 -2.46 -4.34
N ALA A 63 19.44 -2.34 -3.55
CA ALA A 63 18.38 -3.33 -3.47
C ALA A 63 17.45 -3.23 -4.69
N SER A 64 17.17 -4.39 -5.30
CA SER A 64 16.14 -4.53 -6.32
C SER A 64 14.75 -4.50 -5.67
N ALA A 65 13.74 -4.03 -6.41
CA ALA A 65 12.35 -4.19 -6.00
C ALA A 65 12.02 -5.67 -5.71
N ALA A 66 11.17 -5.92 -4.72
CA ALA A 66 10.78 -7.28 -4.32
C ALA A 66 9.98 -8.02 -5.41
N TYR A 67 9.35 -7.25 -6.30
CA TYR A 67 8.57 -7.74 -7.44
C TYR A 67 8.80 -6.84 -8.66
N THR A 68 8.18 -7.19 -9.78
CA THR A 68 8.18 -6.43 -11.03
C THR A 68 6.75 -6.29 -11.52
N GLY A 69 6.52 -5.35 -12.44
CA GLY A 69 5.24 -5.18 -13.14
C GLY A 69 4.74 -6.45 -13.87
N TYR A 70 5.61 -7.45 -14.08
CA TYR A 70 5.29 -8.66 -14.84
C TYR A 70 4.91 -9.86 -13.98
N ASN A 71 5.24 -9.87 -12.68
CA ASN A 71 5.11 -11.07 -11.83
C ASN A 71 4.13 -10.93 -10.66
N CYS A 72 3.52 -9.75 -10.47
CA CYS A 72 2.39 -9.59 -9.58
C CYS A 72 1.07 -9.64 -10.38
N PRO A 73 0.12 -10.53 -10.03
CA PRO A 73 -1.09 -10.74 -10.82
C PRO A 73 -2.18 -9.66 -10.64
N LEU A 74 -1.96 -8.68 -9.74
CA LEU A 74 -3.00 -7.74 -9.29
C LEU A 74 -2.81 -6.30 -9.79
N ILE A 75 -1.63 -5.94 -10.32
CA ILE A 75 -1.34 -4.53 -10.63
C ILE A 75 -2.27 -4.03 -11.74
N ASP A 76 -3.08 -3.04 -11.42
CA ASP A 76 -3.96 -2.37 -12.37
C ASP A 76 -3.14 -1.73 -13.51
N ALA A 77 -3.77 -1.64 -14.68
CA ALA A 77 -3.16 -1.06 -15.87
C ALA A 77 -2.64 0.36 -15.61
N GLU A 78 -3.38 1.14 -14.81
CA GLU A 78 -3.04 2.50 -14.42
C GLU A 78 -1.67 2.62 -13.72
N PHE A 79 -1.30 1.61 -12.91
CA PHE A 79 -0.09 1.64 -12.07
C PHE A 79 1.09 0.84 -12.67
N ASN A 80 0.86 0.00 -13.68
CA ASN A 80 1.86 -0.94 -14.20
C ASN A 80 2.81 -0.33 -15.26
N CYS A 81 3.60 0.67 -14.86
CA CYS A 81 4.46 1.43 -15.77
C CYS A 81 5.43 0.58 -16.59
N GLN A 82 5.99 -0.48 -16.00
CA GLN A 82 6.90 -1.37 -16.70
C GLN A 82 6.20 -2.09 -17.87
N LEU A 83 5.00 -2.64 -17.62
CA LEU A 83 4.20 -3.30 -18.65
C LEU A 83 3.79 -2.34 -19.77
N TYR A 84 3.55 -1.07 -19.44
CA TYR A 84 3.12 -0.03 -20.39
C TYR A 84 4.27 0.79 -20.99
N GLY A 85 5.51 0.27 -20.91
CA GLY A 85 6.62 0.71 -21.74
C GLY A 85 7.46 1.85 -21.16
N ARG A 86 7.40 2.05 -19.84
CA ARG A 86 8.30 2.99 -19.17
C ARG A 86 9.76 2.56 -19.37
N PRO A 87 10.64 3.41 -19.94
CA PRO A 87 11.97 3.01 -20.36
C PRO A 87 13.03 3.09 -19.25
N ASP A 88 12.84 3.96 -18.26
CA ASP A 88 13.74 4.14 -17.12
C ASP A 88 13.34 3.25 -15.93
N SER A 89 14.31 2.90 -15.08
CA SER A 89 14.08 2.05 -13.90
C SER A 89 14.74 2.56 -12.61
N ASP A 90 15.50 3.65 -12.68
CA ASP A 90 16.21 4.23 -11.51
C ASP A 90 15.27 4.58 -10.36
N TYR A 91 14.01 4.95 -10.67
CA TYR A 91 12.97 5.23 -9.69
C TYR A 91 12.68 4.06 -8.73
N LEU A 92 13.00 2.82 -9.13
CA LEU A 92 12.84 1.60 -8.33
C LEU A 92 13.92 1.42 -7.26
N HIS A 93 15.05 2.11 -7.42
CA HIS A 93 16.24 1.91 -6.59
C HIS A 93 16.36 2.92 -5.44
N TYR A 94 15.39 3.84 -5.31
CA TYR A 94 15.37 4.79 -4.20
C TYR A 94 14.73 4.19 -2.96
N ARG A 95 15.43 4.27 -1.83
CA ARG A 95 14.92 3.92 -0.50
C ARG A 95 14.83 5.14 0.40
N TRP A 96 13.81 5.14 1.27
CA TRP A 96 13.66 6.18 2.27
C TRP A 96 14.58 5.92 3.47
N LYS A 97 15.36 6.93 3.86
CA LYS A 97 16.23 6.88 5.04
C LYS A 97 15.82 7.96 6.04
N PRO A 98 15.20 7.60 7.18
CA PRO A 98 14.94 8.55 8.25
C PRO A 98 16.23 9.14 8.81
N ALA A 99 16.18 10.39 9.29
CA ALA A 99 17.36 11.08 9.81
C ALA A 99 17.83 10.52 11.17
N GLY A 100 16.90 10.01 11.98
CA GLY A 100 17.14 9.63 13.38
C GLY A 100 17.17 8.12 13.65
N CYS A 101 16.89 7.27 12.65
CA CYS A 101 16.93 5.81 12.82
C CYS A 101 16.97 5.07 11.48
N GLU A 102 17.25 3.77 11.55
CA GLU A 102 17.09 2.85 10.43
C GLU A 102 15.70 2.21 10.47
N LEU A 103 15.09 2.04 9.30
CA LEU A 103 13.83 1.32 9.17
C LEU A 103 14.11 -0.19 9.11
N PRO A 104 13.26 -1.03 9.71
CA PRO A 104 13.28 -2.45 9.39
C PRO A 104 13.00 -2.63 7.89
N THR A 105 13.76 -3.52 7.25
CA THR A 105 13.44 -3.98 5.90
C THR A 105 12.05 -4.63 5.93
N PHE A 106 11.24 -4.37 4.91
CA PHE A 106 9.95 -5.05 4.78
C PHE A 106 10.20 -6.55 4.60
N ASP A 107 9.63 -7.35 5.49
CA ASP A 107 9.68 -8.82 5.42
C ASP A 107 8.25 -9.34 5.22
N GLY A 108 7.95 -9.75 3.98
CA GLY A 108 6.62 -10.25 3.63
C GLY A 108 6.29 -11.57 4.33
N ALA A 109 7.27 -12.43 4.62
CA ALA A 109 7.03 -13.68 5.33
C ALA A 109 6.71 -13.43 6.82
N ASP A 110 7.39 -12.47 7.44
CA ASP A 110 7.05 -11.99 8.79
C ASP A 110 5.65 -11.38 8.82
N PHE A 111 5.32 -10.50 7.85
CA PHE A 111 3.97 -9.91 7.75
C PHE A 111 2.90 -10.99 7.64
N LEU A 112 3.03 -11.92 6.69
CA LEU A 112 2.09 -13.02 6.46
C LEU A 112 1.90 -13.86 7.74
N THR A 113 3.00 -14.14 8.45
CA THR A 113 2.98 -14.94 9.69
C THR A 113 2.29 -14.20 10.83
N ARG A 114 2.59 -12.92 11.05
CA ARG A 114 2.01 -12.11 12.13
C ARG A 114 0.54 -11.77 11.88
N MET A 115 0.15 -11.67 10.62
CA MET A 115 -1.22 -11.41 10.20
C MET A 115 -2.01 -12.68 9.87
N LYS A 116 -1.50 -13.85 10.28
CA LYS A 116 -2.22 -15.10 10.08
C LYS A 116 -3.62 -15.04 10.69
N GLY A 117 -4.64 -15.37 9.90
CA GLY A 117 -6.05 -15.37 10.30
C GLY A 117 -6.66 -13.98 10.51
N LYS A 118 -6.00 -12.90 10.06
CA LYS A 118 -6.43 -11.51 10.26
C LYS A 118 -6.92 -10.86 8.96
N THR A 119 -7.59 -9.73 9.10
CA THR A 119 -7.97 -8.85 7.99
C THR A 119 -7.27 -7.49 8.08
N VAL A 120 -6.60 -7.10 7.01
CA VAL A 120 -6.05 -5.75 6.81
C VAL A 120 -6.86 -5.08 5.72
N MET A 121 -7.53 -3.98 6.03
CA MET A 121 -8.39 -3.29 5.09
C MET A 121 -7.91 -1.86 4.84
N PHE A 122 -7.63 -1.57 3.58
CA PHE A 122 -7.45 -0.22 3.06
C PHE A 122 -8.81 0.35 2.71
N VAL A 123 -9.07 1.60 3.08
CA VAL A 123 -10.36 2.25 2.83
C VAL A 123 -10.10 3.64 2.31
N GLY A 124 -10.66 3.99 1.16
CA GLY A 124 -10.52 5.35 0.65
C GLY A 124 -10.61 5.47 -0.86
N ASP A 125 -9.75 6.34 -1.39
CA ASP A 125 -9.71 6.68 -2.81
C ASP A 125 -8.69 5.84 -3.60
N SER A 126 -8.43 6.22 -4.85
CA SER A 126 -7.52 5.51 -5.75
C SER A 126 -6.07 5.42 -5.24
N LEU A 127 -5.63 6.31 -4.35
CA LEU A 127 -4.29 6.24 -3.75
C LEU A 127 -4.22 5.18 -2.64
N GLY A 128 -5.33 4.95 -1.93
CA GLY A 128 -5.48 3.81 -1.02
C GLY A 128 -5.46 2.48 -1.77
N ARG A 129 -6.08 2.43 -2.96
CA ARG A 129 -5.99 1.28 -3.87
C ARG A 129 -4.55 1.04 -4.34
N ASN A 130 -3.86 2.10 -4.74
CA ASN A 130 -2.47 2.03 -5.19
C ASN A 130 -1.54 1.51 -4.08
N GLN A 131 -1.76 1.89 -2.82
CA GLN A 131 -1.05 1.30 -1.67
C GLN A 131 -1.45 -0.17 -1.40
N TRP A 132 -2.73 -0.50 -1.50
CA TRP A 132 -3.22 -1.87 -1.32
C TRP A 132 -2.62 -2.85 -2.34
N GLU A 133 -2.59 -2.49 -3.62
CA GLU A 133 -1.99 -3.34 -4.67
C GLU A 133 -0.50 -3.55 -4.41
N SER A 134 0.23 -2.50 -4.01
CA SER A 134 1.62 -2.61 -3.57
C SER A 134 1.79 -3.64 -2.45
N LEU A 135 0.97 -3.57 -1.39
CA LEU A 135 1.09 -4.51 -0.27
C LEU A 135 0.83 -5.94 -0.72
N VAL A 136 -0.21 -6.16 -1.53
CA VAL A 136 -0.50 -7.49 -2.07
C VAL A 136 0.67 -8.02 -2.90
N CYS A 137 1.28 -7.19 -3.75
CA CYS A 137 2.43 -7.59 -4.56
C CYS A 137 3.67 -7.92 -3.72
N LEU A 138 3.95 -7.12 -2.68
CA LEU A 138 5.03 -7.39 -1.73
C LEU A 138 4.84 -8.74 -1.01
N LEU A 139 3.61 -9.05 -0.60
CA LEU A 139 3.29 -10.32 0.07
C LEU A 139 3.31 -11.50 -0.90
N HIS A 140 2.79 -11.32 -2.12
CA HIS A 140 2.84 -12.34 -3.17
C HIS A 140 4.29 -12.70 -3.53
N ALA A 141 5.18 -11.71 -3.61
CA ALA A 141 6.60 -11.95 -3.86
C ALA A 141 7.28 -12.75 -2.74
N ALA A 142 6.85 -12.58 -1.49
CA ALA A 142 7.37 -13.33 -0.35
C ALA A 142 6.84 -14.76 -0.26
N ALA A 143 5.66 -15.04 -0.82
CA ALA A 143 5.04 -16.36 -0.83
C ALA A 143 4.46 -16.74 -2.21
N PRO A 144 5.28 -16.83 -3.28
CA PRO A 144 4.81 -16.99 -4.65
C PRO A 144 4.14 -18.34 -4.93
N GLN A 145 4.32 -19.32 -4.04
CA GLN A 145 3.71 -20.65 -4.11
C GLN A 145 2.46 -20.77 -3.23
N SER A 146 2.19 -19.79 -2.36
CA SER A 146 0.99 -19.79 -1.52
C SER A 146 -0.23 -19.57 -2.43
N PRO A 147 -1.23 -20.45 -2.39
CA PRO A 147 -2.48 -20.20 -3.09
C PRO A 147 -3.10 -18.87 -2.62
N ALA A 148 -3.54 -18.07 -3.57
CA ALA A 148 -4.20 -16.80 -3.30
C ALA A 148 -5.39 -16.59 -4.24
N GLN A 149 -6.38 -15.85 -3.78
CA GLN A 149 -7.61 -15.60 -4.54
C GLN A 149 -8.14 -14.19 -4.32
N LEU A 150 -8.63 -13.58 -5.41
CA LEU A 150 -9.45 -12.37 -5.35
C LEU A 150 -10.92 -12.80 -5.25
N ILE A 151 -11.59 -12.49 -4.14
CA ILE A 151 -12.89 -13.05 -3.78
C ILE A 151 -14.07 -12.16 -4.23
N SER A 152 -13.86 -10.85 -4.30
CA SER A 152 -14.90 -9.88 -4.65
C SER A 152 -14.30 -8.68 -5.38
N SER A 153 -15.17 -7.94 -6.08
CA SER A 153 -14.85 -6.69 -6.76
C SER A 153 -15.76 -5.55 -6.25
N ASP A 154 -15.57 -4.36 -6.80
CA ASP A 154 -16.19 -3.07 -6.42
C ASP A 154 -17.55 -3.16 -5.68
N PRO A 155 -17.70 -2.49 -4.51
CA PRO A 155 -16.74 -1.56 -3.87
C PRO A 155 -15.69 -2.25 -2.98
N LEU A 156 -15.83 -3.54 -2.68
CA LEU A 156 -14.95 -4.28 -1.77
C LEU A 156 -14.12 -5.33 -2.53
N TYR A 157 -12.82 -5.12 -2.58
CA TYR A 157 -11.84 -6.06 -3.13
C TYR A 157 -11.22 -6.85 -1.98
N ASN A 158 -11.31 -8.17 -2.02
CA ASN A 158 -10.75 -9.05 -0.98
C ASN A 158 -9.70 -9.96 -1.60
N TYR A 159 -8.42 -9.71 -1.32
CA TYR A 159 -7.33 -10.59 -1.73
C TYR A 159 -6.91 -11.48 -0.58
N LYS A 160 -7.11 -12.79 -0.70
CA LYS A 160 -6.88 -13.75 0.39
C LYS A 160 -5.68 -14.64 0.10
N PHE A 161 -4.71 -14.65 1.02
CA PHE A 161 -3.59 -15.60 1.07
C PHE A 161 -4.02 -16.83 1.85
N LEU A 162 -4.28 -17.95 1.17
CA LEU A 162 -5.01 -19.09 1.76
C LEU A 162 -4.22 -19.80 2.85
N ASP A 163 -2.92 -20.04 2.66
CA ASP A 163 -2.07 -20.73 3.66
C ASP A 163 -1.92 -19.95 4.98
N TYR A 164 -2.13 -18.63 4.91
CA TYR A 164 -2.04 -17.72 6.04
C TYR A 164 -3.41 -17.30 6.55
N GLU A 165 -4.50 -17.68 5.89
CA GLU A 165 -5.85 -17.22 6.22
C GLU A 165 -5.95 -15.68 6.35
N LEU A 166 -5.02 -14.95 5.71
CA LEU A 166 -4.92 -13.50 5.74
C LEU A 166 -5.76 -12.94 4.59
N THR A 167 -6.61 -11.96 4.92
CA THR A 167 -7.31 -11.16 3.91
C THR A 167 -6.73 -9.75 3.89
N VAL A 168 -6.27 -9.31 2.71
CA VAL A 168 -5.85 -7.93 2.45
C VAL A 168 -6.90 -7.30 1.53
N SER A 169 -7.67 -6.37 2.07
CA SER A 169 -8.85 -5.80 1.41
C SER A 169 -8.64 -4.36 1.00
N PHE A 170 -9.33 -3.93 -0.04
CA PHE A 170 -9.54 -2.53 -0.38
C PHE A 170 -11.04 -2.26 -0.49
N TYR A 171 -11.54 -1.29 0.28
CA TYR A 171 -12.90 -0.78 0.18
C TYR A 171 -12.88 0.63 -0.42
N ARG A 172 -13.53 0.80 -1.57
CA ARG A 172 -13.64 2.10 -2.23
C ARG A 172 -14.66 2.96 -1.49
N ALA A 173 -14.15 3.95 -0.76
CA ALA A 173 -14.92 5.01 -0.12
C ALA A 173 -14.18 6.33 -0.33
N THR A 174 -14.22 6.83 -1.57
CA THR A 174 -13.40 7.97 -2.04
C THR A 174 -13.43 9.18 -1.09
N TYR A 175 -14.61 9.48 -0.54
CA TYR A 175 -14.84 10.59 0.38
C TYR A 175 -15.03 10.12 1.84
N LEU A 176 -14.90 8.82 2.11
CA LEU A 176 -15.24 8.11 3.35
C LEU A 176 -16.73 8.16 3.69
N VAL A 177 -17.31 9.35 3.75
CA VAL A 177 -18.74 9.59 3.89
C VAL A 177 -19.54 9.08 2.71
N ASP A 178 -20.83 8.88 2.94
CA ASP A 178 -21.74 8.28 1.97
C ASP A 178 -22.09 9.26 0.83
N ILE A 179 -22.45 8.68 -0.33
CA ILE A 179 -23.07 9.42 -1.43
C ILE A 179 -24.46 8.85 -1.68
N ASP A 180 -25.47 9.66 -1.42
CA ASP A 180 -26.86 9.33 -1.67
C ASP A 180 -27.30 9.73 -3.07
N VAL A 181 -28.39 9.10 -3.54
CA VAL A 181 -29.08 9.53 -4.76
C VAL A 181 -30.46 10.09 -4.41
N VAL A 182 -30.57 11.41 -4.42
CA VAL A 182 -31.82 12.13 -4.13
C VAL A 182 -32.38 12.69 -5.43
N GLN A 183 -33.55 12.22 -5.85
CA GLN A 183 -34.20 12.64 -7.11
C GLN A 183 -33.28 12.53 -8.34
N GLY A 184 -32.47 11.48 -8.40
CA GLY A 184 -31.52 11.25 -9.50
C GLY A 184 -30.26 12.13 -9.45
N LYS A 185 -30.01 12.84 -8.35
CA LYS A 185 -28.80 13.63 -8.10
C LYS A 185 -27.94 12.98 -7.03
N ARG A 186 -26.63 12.92 -7.26
CA ARG A 186 -25.64 12.41 -6.30
C ARG A 186 -25.41 13.48 -5.22
N VAL A 187 -25.57 13.12 -3.96
CA VAL A 187 -25.40 14.02 -2.82
C VAL A 187 -24.30 13.47 -1.92
N LEU A 188 -23.20 14.22 -1.78
CA LEU A 188 -22.14 13.88 -0.83
C LEU A 188 -22.60 14.23 0.59
N MET A 189 -22.92 13.23 1.40
CA MET A 189 -23.51 13.39 2.73
C MET A 189 -22.41 13.62 3.77
N LEU A 190 -22.06 14.88 4.07
CA LEU A 190 -20.91 15.20 4.91
C LEU A 190 -21.05 14.74 6.37
N ASP A 191 -22.27 14.43 6.82
CA ASP A 191 -22.62 13.97 8.15
C ASP A 191 -23.11 12.51 8.21
N ASP A 192 -23.03 11.76 7.11
CA ASP A 192 -23.37 10.33 7.08
C ASP A 192 -22.23 9.47 6.53
N ILE A 193 -21.99 8.34 7.18
CA ILE A 193 -20.94 7.37 6.86
C ILE A 193 -21.44 5.93 7.07
N THR A 194 -22.72 5.80 7.40
CA THR A 194 -23.30 4.57 7.92
C THR A 194 -23.19 3.43 6.93
N GLU A 195 -23.52 3.66 5.65
CA GLU A 195 -23.52 2.62 4.63
C GLU A 195 -22.10 2.11 4.37
N ASN A 196 -21.17 3.02 4.08
CA ASN A 196 -19.79 2.65 3.84
C ASN A 196 -19.16 1.95 5.05
N ALA A 197 -19.46 2.42 6.26
CA ALA A 197 -18.81 1.94 7.46
C ALA A 197 -19.21 0.54 7.91
N GLU A 198 -20.33 0.00 7.42
CA GLU A 198 -20.71 -1.38 7.70
C GLU A 198 -19.66 -2.38 7.21
N ALA A 199 -18.99 -2.09 6.09
CA ALA A 199 -17.94 -2.96 5.55
C ALA A 199 -16.66 -2.97 6.38
N TRP A 200 -16.39 -1.94 7.18
CA TRP A 200 -15.11 -1.77 7.89
C TRP A 200 -15.08 -2.51 9.22
N ARG A 201 -16.25 -2.89 9.73
CA ARG A 201 -16.39 -3.56 11.02
C ARG A 201 -15.69 -4.91 11.01
N GLY A 202 -15.00 -5.23 12.10
CA GLY A 202 -14.35 -6.51 12.30
C GLY A 202 -12.96 -6.66 11.66
N ALA A 203 -12.48 -5.67 10.90
CA ALA A 203 -11.09 -5.67 10.44
C ALA A 203 -10.10 -5.53 11.62
N ASP A 204 -9.01 -6.29 11.60
CA ASP A 204 -7.94 -6.20 12.61
C ASP A 204 -7.08 -4.95 12.42
N VAL A 205 -6.93 -4.50 11.17
CA VAL A 205 -6.20 -3.29 10.81
C VAL A 205 -6.99 -2.53 9.76
N LEU A 206 -7.24 -1.25 10.03
CA LEU A 206 -7.87 -0.31 9.11
C LEU A 206 -6.84 0.75 8.70
N SER A 207 -6.65 0.93 7.40
CA SER A 207 -5.80 1.98 6.83
C SER A 207 -6.63 2.89 5.94
N PHE A 208 -7.02 4.03 6.48
CA PHE A 208 -7.86 5.00 5.77
C PHE A 208 -7.01 5.98 4.96
N ASN A 209 -7.52 6.42 3.82
CA ASN A 209 -7.05 7.61 3.15
C ASN A 209 -8.24 8.37 2.53
N SER A 210 -8.10 9.69 2.38
CA SER A 210 -9.03 10.50 1.60
C SER A 210 -8.42 11.87 1.37
N GLY A 211 -8.80 12.51 0.26
CA GLY A 211 -8.44 13.89 -0.01
C GLY A 211 -8.25 14.18 -1.49
N HIS A 212 -7.76 13.22 -2.26
CA HIS A 212 -7.39 13.43 -3.67
C HIS A 212 -8.56 13.93 -4.50
N TRP A 213 -9.75 13.36 -4.29
CA TRP A 213 -10.95 13.66 -5.07
C TRP A 213 -11.78 14.85 -4.58
N TRP A 214 -11.46 15.43 -3.42
CA TRP A 214 -12.27 16.50 -2.80
C TRP A 214 -12.19 17.83 -3.54
N THR A 215 -11.14 18.03 -4.33
CA THR A 215 -10.90 19.28 -5.07
C THR A 215 -11.25 19.18 -6.55
N HIS A 216 -11.67 18.00 -7.03
CA HIS A 216 -12.10 17.84 -8.41
C HIS A 216 -13.38 18.62 -8.71
N THR A 217 -13.41 19.20 -9.90
CA THR A 217 -14.55 19.96 -10.44
C THR A 217 -14.92 19.42 -11.82
N GLY A 218 -16.11 19.80 -12.33
CA GLY A 218 -16.57 19.38 -13.66
C GLY A 218 -16.77 17.87 -13.76
N ALA A 219 -16.28 17.25 -14.83
CA ALA A 219 -16.51 15.83 -15.11
C ALA A 219 -15.89 14.87 -14.08
N MET A 220 -14.86 15.31 -13.33
CA MET A 220 -14.23 14.50 -12.28
C MET A 220 -14.89 14.68 -10.91
N GLN A 221 -15.89 15.57 -10.79
CA GLN A 221 -16.61 15.77 -9.55
C GLN A 221 -17.56 14.59 -9.26
N GLY A 222 -17.36 13.94 -8.11
CA GLY A 222 -18.08 12.73 -7.72
C GLY A 222 -19.53 12.95 -7.25
N TRP A 223 -19.97 14.20 -7.12
CA TRP A 223 -21.27 14.56 -6.54
C TRP A 223 -21.85 15.78 -7.26
N ASP A 224 -23.18 15.95 -7.15
CA ASP A 224 -23.93 17.07 -7.73
C ASP A 224 -24.31 18.11 -6.65
N TYR A 225 -24.57 17.64 -5.42
CA TYR A 225 -24.78 18.47 -4.23
C TYR A 225 -23.98 17.93 -3.03
N MET A 226 -23.82 18.75 -2.00
CA MET A 226 -23.36 18.33 -0.68
C MET A 226 -24.50 18.43 0.33
N GLY A 227 -24.67 17.40 1.16
CA GLY A 227 -25.68 17.30 2.21
C GLY A 227 -25.07 17.47 3.59
N GLU A 228 -25.75 18.20 4.48
CA GLU A 228 -25.45 18.21 5.93
C GLU A 228 -26.71 18.64 6.69
N ALA A 229 -27.07 17.90 7.75
CA ALA A 229 -28.18 18.21 8.66
C ALA A 229 -29.51 18.49 7.93
N GLY A 230 -29.80 17.70 6.88
CA GLY A 230 -31.01 17.82 6.06
C GLY A 230 -31.03 19.01 5.10
N ARG A 231 -29.90 19.72 4.92
CA ARG A 231 -29.74 20.80 3.94
C ARG A 231 -28.85 20.35 2.79
N TYR A 232 -29.14 20.87 1.60
CA TYR A 232 -28.35 20.62 0.39
C TYR A 232 -27.70 21.91 -0.11
N TYR A 233 -26.45 21.79 -0.53
CA TYR A 233 -25.62 22.85 -1.06
C TYR A 233 -25.15 22.47 -2.45
N GLU A 234 -25.24 23.38 -3.42
CA GLU A 234 -24.67 23.15 -4.76
C GLU A 234 -23.16 23.02 -4.71
N ASP A 235 -22.51 23.76 -3.81
CA ASP A 235 -21.08 23.65 -3.55
C ASP A 235 -20.74 24.28 -2.20
N MET A 236 -19.52 24.04 -1.70
CA MET A 236 -18.92 24.77 -0.58
C MET A 236 -17.39 24.78 -0.69
N ASP A 237 -16.74 25.52 0.21
CA ASP A 237 -15.29 25.49 0.32
C ASP A 237 -14.79 24.04 0.53
N ARG A 238 -13.85 23.60 -0.31
CA ARG A 238 -13.37 22.22 -0.34
C ARG A 238 -12.69 21.78 0.94
N THR A 239 -12.01 22.70 1.61
CA THR A 239 -11.34 22.42 2.88
C THR A 239 -12.37 22.30 4.00
N VAL A 240 -13.41 23.13 3.98
CA VAL A 240 -14.55 23.02 4.91
C VAL A 240 -15.31 21.71 4.71
N ALA A 241 -15.63 21.35 3.46
CA ALA A 241 -16.28 20.07 3.15
C ALA A 241 -15.44 18.88 3.65
N PHE A 242 -14.15 18.88 3.34
CA PHE A 242 -13.22 17.84 3.77
C PHE A 242 -13.14 17.74 5.29
N GLN A 243 -13.08 18.89 6.00
CA GLN A 243 -13.09 18.91 7.46
C GLN A 243 -14.37 18.32 8.03
N ARG A 244 -15.54 18.62 7.46
CA ARG A 244 -16.82 18.07 7.91
C ARG A 244 -16.87 16.56 7.74
N GLY A 245 -16.62 16.07 6.53
CA GLY A 245 -16.63 14.63 6.27
C GLY A 245 -15.59 13.86 7.09
N LEU A 246 -14.38 14.41 7.24
CA LEU A 246 -13.35 13.78 8.06
C LEU A 246 -13.70 13.80 9.55
N THR A 247 -14.41 14.82 10.03
CA THR A 247 -14.94 14.85 11.40
C THR A 247 -15.99 13.77 11.62
N THR A 248 -16.87 13.53 10.63
CA THR A 248 -17.84 12.42 10.65
C THR A 248 -17.14 11.06 10.74
N TRP A 249 -16.10 10.84 9.92
CA TRP A 249 -15.27 9.64 10.02
C TRP A 249 -14.61 9.49 11.39
N ALA A 250 -14.02 10.56 11.93
CA ALA A 250 -13.35 10.53 13.23
C ALA A 250 -14.33 10.18 14.36
N ASN A 251 -15.53 10.75 14.34
CA ASN A 251 -16.60 10.41 15.29
C ASN A 251 -17.02 8.94 15.17
N TRP A 252 -17.11 8.42 13.94
CA TRP A 252 -17.41 7.00 13.74
C TRP A 252 -16.33 6.11 14.37
N VAL A 253 -15.04 6.41 14.16
CA VAL A 253 -13.93 5.64 14.74
C VAL A 253 -14.00 5.68 16.27
N ASP A 254 -14.20 6.86 16.86
CA ASP A 254 -14.30 7.03 18.31
C ASP A 254 -15.46 6.24 18.94
N LEU A 255 -16.55 6.05 18.19
CA LEU A 255 -17.75 5.37 18.67
C LEU A 255 -17.76 3.86 18.41
N ASN A 256 -17.11 3.40 17.34
CA ASN A 256 -17.29 2.04 16.82
C ASN A 256 -16.04 1.16 16.86
N VAL A 257 -14.85 1.75 17.01
CA VAL A 257 -13.60 0.98 16.98
C VAL A 257 -13.08 0.73 18.39
N ASP A 258 -12.87 -0.55 18.70
CA ASP A 258 -12.19 -0.98 19.92
C ASP A 258 -10.67 -1.00 19.68
N PRO A 259 -9.89 -0.04 20.23
CA PRO A 259 -8.45 0.06 19.98
C PRO A 259 -7.64 -1.12 20.55
N ALA A 260 -8.25 -1.94 21.42
CA ALA A 260 -7.62 -3.18 21.89
C ALA A 260 -7.66 -4.30 20.84
N LYS A 261 -8.57 -4.22 19.86
CA LYS A 261 -8.77 -5.23 18.82
C LYS A 261 -8.33 -4.78 17.44
N THR A 262 -8.59 -3.51 17.12
CA THR A 262 -8.38 -2.96 15.78
C THR A 262 -7.36 -1.82 15.83
N ARG A 263 -6.37 -1.89 14.96
CA ARG A 263 -5.40 -0.80 14.78
C ARG A 263 -5.85 0.09 13.63
N VAL A 264 -5.89 1.39 13.86
CA VAL A 264 -6.34 2.37 12.86
C VAL A 264 -5.19 3.25 12.41
N PHE A 265 -5.05 3.37 11.09
CA PHE A 265 -4.12 4.24 10.41
C PHE A 265 -4.89 5.24 9.56
N PHE A 266 -4.32 6.43 9.41
CA PHE A 266 -4.75 7.39 8.39
C PHE A 266 -3.54 7.81 7.57
N GLN A 267 -3.59 7.64 6.26
CA GLN A 267 -2.57 8.08 5.33
C GLN A 267 -2.75 9.59 5.07
N SER A 268 -1.67 10.37 5.24
CA SER A 268 -1.68 11.79 4.88
C SER A 268 -1.86 11.97 3.36
N MET A 269 -1.99 13.22 2.91
CA MET A 269 -2.16 13.50 1.48
C MET A 269 -1.03 12.92 0.61
N SER A 270 -1.40 12.19 -0.43
CA SER A 270 -0.50 11.92 -1.55
C SER A 270 -0.40 13.17 -2.43
N PRO A 271 0.79 13.68 -2.72
CA PRO A 271 0.96 14.86 -3.58
C PRO A 271 0.66 14.53 -5.04
N THR A 272 0.32 15.57 -5.80
CA THR A 272 0.31 15.54 -7.27
C THR A 272 1.43 16.45 -7.79
N GLN A 273 1.92 16.18 -9.01
CA GLN A 273 3.09 16.86 -9.60
C GLN A 273 2.83 17.26 -11.06
N TYR A 274 1.76 18.04 -11.27
CA TYR A 274 1.30 18.46 -12.60
C TYR A 274 2.00 19.72 -13.13
N SER A 275 2.75 20.44 -12.30
CA SER A 275 3.36 21.72 -12.65
C SER A 275 4.86 21.73 -12.35
N SER A 276 5.64 22.06 -13.37
CA SER A 276 7.09 22.24 -13.28
C SER A 276 7.55 23.33 -12.31
N LYS A 277 6.64 24.17 -11.81
CA LYS A 277 6.93 25.18 -10.77
C LYS A 277 7.06 24.59 -9.37
N GLU A 278 6.68 23.32 -9.19
CA GLU A 278 6.67 22.66 -7.89
C GLU A 278 8.08 22.18 -7.46
N TRP A 279 9.03 22.09 -8.39
CA TRP A 279 10.42 21.70 -8.11
C TRP A 279 11.45 22.51 -8.92
N PRO A 280 12.70 22.61 -8.44
CA PRO A 280 13.77 23.24 -9.21
C PRO A 280 14.21 22.36 -10.40
N ASN A 281 14.70 23.01 -11.45
CA ASN A 281 15.29 22.39 -12.65
C ASN A 281 14.40 21.31 -13.32
N PRO A 282 13.16 21.65 -13.69
CA PRO A 282 12.24 20.69 -14.30
C PRO A 282 12.71 20.28 -15.70
N VAL A 283 12.55 18.99 -16.03
CA VAL A 283 12.84 18.43 -17.36
C VAL A 283 11.68 18.68 -18.32
N SER A 284 10.45 18.74 -17.81
CA SER A 284 9.26 19.03 -18.61
C SER A 284 8.29 19.98 -17.90
N LYS A 285 7.05 20.11 -18.39
CA LYS A 285 6.02 20.97 -17.79
C LYS A 285 5.29 20.29 -16.62
N ASN A 286 5.40 18.98 -16.50
CA ASN A 286 4.73 18.12 -15.52
C ASN A 286 5.69 16.98 -15.12
N CYS A 287 5.20 15.90 -14.51
CA CYS A 287 6.02 14.75 -14.11
C CYS A 287 6.65 13.95 -15.27
N TYR A 288 6.30 14.23 -16.54
CA TYR A 288 6.86 13.50 -17.68
C TYR A 288 8.36 13.74 -17.85
N GLY A 289 9.10 12.65 -18.06
CA GLY A 289 10.55 12.69 -18.28
C GLY A 289 11.38 12.97 -17.02
N GLU A 290 10.74 13.13 -15.86
CA GLU A 290 11.43 13.21 -14.59
C GLU A 290 11.86 11.79 -14.17
N THR A 291 13.17 11.55 -14.02
CA THR A 291 13.73 10.21 -13.75
C THR A 291 14.49 10.11 -12.44
N THR A 292 14.60 11.23 -11.72
CA THR A 292 15.25 11.30 -10.41
C THR A 292 14.37 12.09 -9.42
N PRO A 293 14.44 11.77 -8.11
CA PRO A 293 13.80 12.57 -7.08
C PRO A 293 14.27 14.03 -7.10
N VAL A 294 13.56 14.90 -6.40
CA VAL A 294 14.00 16.27 -6.20
C VAL A 294 15.30 16.29 -5.39
N VAL A 295 16.37 16.81 -5.99
CA VAL A 295 17.69 16.90 -5.37
C VAL A 295 17.79 18.14 -4.48
N GLY A 296 18.38 17.99 -3.29
CA GLY A 296 18.67 19.11 -2.38
C GLY A 296 17.52 19.54 -1.47
N LEU A 297 16.36 18.90 -1.57
CA LEU A 297 15.30 18.99 -0.56
C LEU A 297 15.43 17.84 0.44
N ASN A 298 15.19 18.14 1.71
CA ASN A 298 14.94 17.14 2.73
C ASN A 298 13.49 17.23 3.20
N SER A 299 12.96 16.15 3.80
CA SER A 299 11.56 16.14 4.22
C SER A 299 11.22 17.33 5.11
N THR A 300 12.07 17.75 6.06
CA THR A 300 11.82 18.96 6.88
C THR A 300 11.53 20.24 6.07
N THR A 301 12.26 20.50 4.98
CA THR A 301 11.99 21.65 4.10
C THR A 301 10.68 21.49 3.32
N THR A 302 10.41 20.27 2.85
CA THR A 302 9.20 19.95 2.10
C THR A 302 7.96 19.90 3.00
N THR A 303 8.09 19.46 4.26
CA THR A 303 7.02 19.42 5.27
C THR A 303 6.49 20.81 5.53
N GLY A 304 7.33 21.85 5.54
CA GLY A 304 6.85 23.24 5.67
C GLY A 304 5.91 23.66 4.53
N GLN A 305 6.16 23.20 3.30
CA GLN A 305 5.33 23.50 2.12
C GLN A 305 4.14 22.53 1.98
N ALA A 306 4.33 21.26 2.30
CA ALA A 306 3.34 20.19 2.21
C ALA A 306 2.33 20.23 3.37
N SER A 307 2.76 20.64 4.57
CA SER A 307 1.91 20.94 5.73
C SER A 307 1.14 22.26 5.58
N ALA A 308 1.44 23.05 4.54
CA ALA A 308 0.67 24.24 4.20
C ALA A 308 -0.56 23.93 3.33
N SER A 309 -0.74 22.68 2.87
CA SER A 309 -2.00 22.30 2.21
C SER A 309 -3.14 22.27 3.24
N GLY A 310 -4.28 22.89 2.89
CA GLY A 310 -5.43 22.95 3.80
C GLY A 310 -5.90 21.57 4.26
N GLN A 311 -5.81 20.56 3.38
CA GLN A 311 -6.21 19.19 3.70
C GLN A 311 -5.28 18.51 4.73
N ASN A 312 -3.96 18.66 4.64
CA ASN A 312 -3.07 18.09 5.67
C ASN A 312 -3.27 18.74 7.04
N GLN A 313 -3.54 20.05 7.07
CA GLN A 313 -3.87 20.75 8.31
C GLN A 313 -5.17 20.22 8.91
N VAL A 314 -6.19 19.98 8.08
CA VAL A 314 -7.44 19.36 8.49
C VAL A 314 -7.20 17.96 9.05
N ILE A 315 -6.44 17.09 8.36
CA ILE A 315 -6.10 15.74 8.83
C ILE A 315 -5.46 15.82 10.21
N GLN A 316 -4.38 16.59 10.36
CA GLN A 316 -3.69 16.71 11.64
C GLN A 316 -4.57 17.30 12.75
N SER A 317 -5.46 18.23 12.42
CA SER A 317 -6.39 18.85 13.38
C SER A 317 -7.43 17.84 13.87
N VAL A 318 -8.08 17.12 12.94
CA VAL A 318 -9.08 16.11 13.26
C VAL A 318 -8.46 14.98 14.07
N LEU A 319 -7.33 14.41 13.64
CA LEU A 319 -6.67 13.32 14.35
C LEU A 319 -6.23 13.72 15.78
N ARG A 320 -5.82 14.97 16.00
CA ARG A 320 -5.49 15.49 17.35
C ARG A 320 -6.70 15.60 18.26
N GLY A 321 -7.90 15.74 17.70
CA GLY A 321 -9.16 15.86 18.44
C GLY A 321 -9.82 14.51 18.77
N MET A 322 -9.33 13.41 18.22
CA MET A 322 -9.92 12.07 18.42
C MET A 322 -9.66 11.52 19.81
N LYS A 323 -10.62 10.74 20.32
CA LYS A 323 -10.49 9.98 21.58
C LYS A 323 -9.73 8.67 21.35
N SER A 324 -10.02 8.00 20.23
CA SER A 324 -9.38 6.76 19.83
C SER A 324 -8.06 7.06 19.12
N PRO A 325 -6.93 6.47 19.56
CA PRO A 325 -5.64 6.77 18.96
C PRO A 325 -5.55 6.23 17.53
N VAL A 326 -5.35 7.13 16.57
CA VAL A 326 -5.06 6.81 15.16
C VAL A 326 -3.60 7.09 14.85
N ARG A 327 -2.97 6.19 14.09
CA ARG A 327 -1.59 6.34 13.64
C ARG A 327 -1.57 7.06 12.29
N LEU A 328 -1.04 8.28 12.26
CA LEU A 328 -0.80 8.99 11.02
C LEU A 328 0.37 8.34 10.26
N LEU A 329 0.12 7.92 9.02
CA LEU A 329 1.15 7.58 8.05
C LEU A 329 1.48 8.84 7.26
N ASP A 330 2.41 9.65 7.77
CA ASP A 330 2.74 10.98 7.21
C ASP A 330 3.66 10.86 6.00
N ILE A 331 3.07 10.48 4.87
CA ILE A 331 3.76 10.25 3.60
C ILE A 331 3.95 11.52 2.77
N THR A 332 3.33 12.65 3.12
CA THR A 332 3.21 13.77 2.17
C THR A 332 4.58 14.30 1.76
N ALA A 333 5.44 14.62 2.73
CA ALA A 333 6.71 15.28 2.47
C ALA A 333 7.70 14.36 1.74
N LEU A 334 7.80 13.09 2.16
CA LEU A 334 8.65 12.12 1.46
C LEU A 334 8.18 11.86 0.03
N SER A 335 6.87 11.86 -0.20
CA SER A 335 6.29 11.62 -1.52
C SER A 335 6.44 12.82 -2.44
N ALA A 336 6.43 14.04 -1.89
CA ALA A 336 6.58 15.27 -2.67
C ALA A 336 7.96 15.41 -3.31
N MET A 337 8.95 14.67 -2.82
CA MET A 337 10.28 14.58 -3.43
C MET A 337 10.33 13.61 -4.61
N ARG A 338 9.30 12.80 -4.87
CA ARG A 338 9.32 11.68 -5.82
C ARG A 338 8.69 11.98 -7.18
N LYS A 339 9.04 13.14 -7.77
CA LYS A 339 8.65 13.52 -9.14
C LYS A 339 8.93 12.48 -10.23
N ASP A 340 9.85 11.57 -9.94
CA ASP A 340 10.21 10.43 -10.77
C ASP A 340 9.24 9.24 -10.71
N ALA A 341 8.40 9.11 -9.70
CA ALA A 341 7.72 7.83 -9.42
C ALA A 341 6.29 7.72 -10.00
N HIS A 342 5.78 8.74 -10.68
CA HIS A 342 4.45 8.74 -11.29
C HIS A 342 4.38 7.90 -12.58
N PRO A 343 3.20 7.34 -12.96
CA PRO A 343 3.00 6.71 -14.25
C PRO A 343 3.26 7.63 -15.42
N SER A 344 2.93 8.92 -15.31
CA SER A 344 3.02 9.88 -16.40
C SER A 344 2.23 9.38 -17.61
N VAL A 345 2.83 9.27 -18.79
CA VAL A 345 2.20 8.69 -19.99
C VAL A 345 2.17 7.16 -19.98
N TYR A 346 2.80 6.51 -19.01
CA TYR A 346 2.91 5.05 -18.93
C TYR A 346 1.79 4.41 -18.11
N SER A 347 0.69 5.13 -17.88
CA SER A 347 -0.57 4.52 -17.44
C SER A 347 -1.20 3.74 -18.59
N GLY A 348 -1.65 2.52 -18.29
CA GLY A 348 -2.34 1.66 -19.24
C GLY A 348 -3.74 2.11 -19.64
N ASP A 349 -4.29 3.11 -18.96
CA ASP A 349 -5.59 3.70 -19.28
C ASP A 349 -5.51 4.67 -20.47
N PHE A 350 -4.31 5.05 -20.88
CA PHE A 350 -4.10 5.94 -22.02
C PHE A 350 -3.97 5.17 -23.34
N SER A 351 -4.77 5.58 -24.31
CA SER A 351 -4.62 5.17 -25.71
C SER A 351 -3.24 5.56 -26.26
N PRO A 352 -2.74 4.89 -27.32
CA PRO A 352 -1.48 5.27 -27.96
C PRO A 352 -1.41 6.76 -28.36
N ALA A 353 -2.52 7.36 -28.78
CA ALA A 353 -2.59 8.78 -29.14
C ALA A 353 -2.44 9.70 -27.92
N GLN A 354 -3.03 9.35 -26.78
CA GLN A 354 -2.86 10.08 -25.52
C GLN A 354 -1.42 10.01 -25.02
N ARG A 355 -0.81 8.82 -25.06
CA ARG A 355 0.59 8.61 -24.64
C ARG A 355 1.59 9.37 -25.51
N ALA A 356 1.30 9.53 -26.80
CA ALA A 356 2.08 10.35 -27.72
C ALA A 356 1.99 11.87 -27.43
N ASN A 357 1.11 12.31 -26.53
CA ASN A 357 0.90 13.71 -26.16
C ASN A 357 1.11 13.96 -24.65
N PRO A 358 2.36 13.95 -24.15
CA PRO A 358 2.68 14.19 -22.74
C PRO A 358 2.31 15.59 -22.23
N GLY A 359 1.98 16.53 -23.12
CA GLY A 359 1.46 17.84 -22.75
C GLY A 359 -0.04 17.86 -22.43
N GLY A 360 -0.78 16.82 -22.85
CA GLY A 360 -2.24 16.74 -22.68
C GLY A 360 -2.71 15.61 -21.78
N SER A 361 -2.12 14.42 -21.86
CA SER A 361 -2.54 13.24 -21.08
C SER A 361 -1.35 12.67 -20.31
N VAL A 362 -1.31 12.94 -19.02
CA VAL A 362 -0.35 12.39 -18.07
C VAL A 362 -1.05 12.11 -16.75
N ASP A 363 -0.65 11.03 -16.09
CA ASP A 363 -0.97 10.80 -14.68
C ASP A 363 0.21 11.24 -13.82
N CYS A 364 0.03 12.36 -13.13
CA CYS A 364 0.98 12.87 -12.14
C CYS A 364 0.34 12.89 -10.74
N SER A 365 -0.54 11.93 -10.48
CA SER A 365 -1.27 11.76 -9.23
C SER A 365 -1.05 10.40 -8.59
N HIS A 366 -1.16 9.32 -9.36
CA HIS A 366 -0.93 7.95 -8.88
C HIS A 366 0.54 7.56 -9.02
N TRP A 367 0.91 6.36 -8.59
CA TRP A 367 2.30 5.94 -8.55
C TRP A 367 2.52 4.61 -9.25
N CYS A 368 3.65 4.50 -9.94
CA CYS A 368 4.09 3.24 -10.52
C CYS A 368 4.24 2.15 -9.45
N LEU A 369 3.87 0.93 -9.80
CA LEU A 369 4.13 -0.28 -9.02
C LEU A 369 5.03 -1.25 -9.81
N PRO A 370 6.13 -1.77 -9.20
CA PRO A 370 6.73 -1.35 -7.93
C PRO A 370 7.16 0.12 -7.92
N GLY A 371 7.30 0.72 -6.74
CA GLY A 371 7.63 2.15 -6.61
C GLY A 371 7.36 2.76 -5.23
N LEU A 372 6.95 4.03 -5.22
CA LEU A 372 6.77 4.80 -3.98
C LEU A 372 5.79 4.14 -2.97
N PRO A 373 4.66 3.54 -3.38
CA PRO A 373 3.76 2.88 -2.43
C PRO A 373 4.40 1.71 -1.66
N ASP A 374 5.47 1.09 -2.19
CA ASP A 374 6.23 0.07 -1.45
C ASP A 374 6.90 0.66 -0.21
N THR A 375 7.39 1.90 -0.31
CA THR A 375 7.92 2.64 0.83
C THR A 375 6.82 3.01 1.82
N TRP A 376 5.63 3.37 1.36
CA TRP A 376 4.49 3.59 2.26
C TRP A 376 4.15 2.32 3.04
N ASN A 377 4.22 1.16 2.38
CA ASN A 377 4.01 -0.14 3.02
C ASN A 377 5.16 -0.56 3.94
N GLN A 378 6.40 -0.17 3.68
CA GLN A 378 7.50 -0.32 4.63
C GLN A 378 7.28 0.51 5.90
N LEU A 379 6.81 1.76 5.76
CA LEU A 379 6.47 2.63 6.90
C LEU A 379 5.26 2.09 7.66
N PHE A 380 4.22 1.64 6.95
CA PHE A 380 3.06 0.98 7.53
C PHE A 380 3.46 -0.29 8.32
N TYR A 381 4.29 -1.16 7.75
CA TYR A 381 4.86 -2.34 8.42
C TYR A 381 5.64 -1.98 9.68
N THR A 382 6.50 -0.96 9.59
CA THR A 382 7.30 -0.45 10.71
C THR A 382 6.39 0.00 11.85
N LEU A 383 5.39 0.82 11.54
CA LEU A 383 4.43 1.26 12.53
C LEU A 383 3.59 0.08 13.06
N LEU A 384 3.16 -0.85 12.22
CA LEU A 384 2.28 -1.93 12.64
C LEU A 384 2.93 -2.90 13.64
N PHE A 385 4.23 -3.17 13.52
CA PHE A 385 4.87 -4.23 14.32
C PHE A 385 6.00 -3.77 15.24
N TYR A 386 6.53 -2.56 15.05
CA TYR A 386 7.75 -2.13 15.76
C TYR A 386 7.59 -0.82 16.53
N LYS A 387 6.44 -0.14 16.44
CA LYS A 387 6.16 1.09 17.18
C LYS A 387 4.82 1.10 17.89
#